data_AF-R9K410-F1
#
_entry.id   AF-R9K410-F1
#
_cell.length_a   1.000
_cell.length_b   1.000
_cell.length_c   1.000
_cell.angle_alpha   90.00
_cell.angle_beta   90.00
_cell.angle_gamma   90.00
#
_symmetry.space_group_name_H-M   'P 1'
#
loop_
_entity.id
_entity.type
_entity.pdbx_description
1 polymer ?
#
loop_
_entity_poly.entity_id
_entity_poly.type
_entity_poly.pdbx_seq_one_letter_code
_entity_poly.pdbx_strand_id
1 'polypeptide(L)'
;MKEIIAYEMIYNKALKYQNDIICVPFHKEYWHEYMKIYNECFYKMRKALEVEPINFYYDYSQIKDKINDIFLFLQNGVIIGAVS
;
A
#
# COMPACT_ATOMS: atom_id res chain seq x y z
N MET A 1 -20.18 -27.46 11.12
CA MET A 1 -19.39 -26.46 11.87
C MET A 1 -18.13 -26.19 11.07
N LYS A 2 -17.89 -24.96 10.58
CA LYS A 2 -16.65 -24.65 9.85
C LYS A 2 -15.54 -24.40 10.86
N GLU A 3 -14.42 -25.09 10.68
CA GLU A 3 -13.21 -24.86 11.46
C GLU A 3 -12.60 -23.51 11.03
N ILE A 4 -12.34 -22.62 11.99
CA ILE A 4 -11.65 -21.35 11.75
C ILE A 4 -10.22 -21.54 12.22
N ILE A 5 -9.27 -21.51 11.29
CA ILE A 5 -7.85 -21.56 11.59
C ILE A 5 -7.35 -20.11 11.69
N ALA A 6 -6.86 -19.72 12.87
CA ALA A 6 -6.25 -18.42 13.11
C ALA A 6 -4.82 -18.61 13.62
N TYR A 7 -3.90 -17.77 13.13
CA TYR A 7 -2.50 -17.78 13.53
C TYR A 7 -2.15 -16.46 14.20
N GLU A 8 -1.32 -16.51 15.24
CA GLU A 8 -0.77 -15.31 15.88
C GLU A 8 0.49 -14.83 15.12
N MET A 9 0.51 -13.55 14.74
CA MET A 9 1.71 -12.92 14.20
C MET A 9 2.51 -12.29 15.34
N ILE A 10 3.70 -12.84 15.63
CA ILE A 10 4.59 -12.34 16.69
C ILE A 10 5.78 -11.63 16.04
N TYR A 11 5.96 -10.33 16.35
CA TYR A 11 7.17 -9.58 15.99
C TYR A 11 8.09 -9.48 17.22
N ASN A 12 9.17 -10.25 17.21
CA ASN A 12 10.10 -10.40 18.34
C ASN A 12 11.42 -9.63 18.17
N LYS A 13 11.47 -8.66 17.26
CA LYS A 13 12.67 -7.86 16.98
C LYS A 13 12.57 -6.48 17.60
N ALA A 14 13.72 -5.90 17.93
CA ALA A 14 13.79 -4.49 18.31
C ALA A 14 13.49 -3.61 17.09
N LEU A 15 12.58 -2.63 17.26
CA LEU A 15 12.33 -1.62 16.24
C LEU A 15 13.57 -0.74 16.10
N LYS A 16 14.16 -0.73 14.90
CA LYS A 16 15.18 0.26 14.54
C LYS A 16 14.47 1.43 13.90
N TYR A 17 14.45 2.56 14.59
CA TYR A 17 13.95 3.81 14.02
C TYR A 17 14.85 4.24 12.86
N GLN A 18 14.24 4.67 11.76
CA GLN A 18 14.92 5.19 10.58
C GLN A 18 14.52 6.67 10.43
N ASN A 19 15.50 7.57 10.59
CA ASN A 19 15.29 9.02 10.55
C ASN A 19 15.05 9.55 9.12
N ASP A 20 15.29 8.73 8.10
CA ASP A 20 15.23 9.09 6.68
C ASP A 20 13.90 8.74 6.02
N ILE A 21 12.94 8.21 6.81
CA ILE A 21 11.57 7.98 6.37
C ILE A 21 10.67 9.07 6.95
N ILE A 22 9.97 9.79 6.07
CA ILE A 22 8.93 10.73 6.45
C ILE A 22 7.55 10.17 6.11
N CYS A 23 6.56 10.48 6.93
CA CYS A 23 5.17 10.14 6.70
C CYS A 23 4.40 11.42 6.37
N VAL A 24 3.76 11.46 5.20
CA VAL A 24 3.02 12.64 4.71
C VAL A 24 1.61 12.24 4.27
N PRO A 25 0.61 13.13 4.40
CA PRO A 25 -0.70 12.87 3.81
C PRO A 25 -0.61 12.81 2.28
N PHE A 26 -1.50 12.06 1.66
CA PHE A 26 -1.54 11.94 0.21
C PHE A 26 -1.90 13.29 -0.45
N HIS A 27 -1.17 13.62 -1.52
CA HIS A 27 -1.45 14.75 -2.39
C HIS A 27 -1.49 14.31 -3.86
N LYS A 28 -2.20 15.07 -4.69
CA LYS A 28 -2.40 14.74 -6.12
C LYS A 28 -1.10 14.57 -6.90
N GLU A 29 -0.03 15.26 -6.51
CA GLU A 29 1.31 15.13 -7.09
C GLU A 29 1.85 13.69 -7.04
N TYR A 30 1.49 12.91 -6.03
CA TYR A 30 1.90 11.52 -5.86
C TYR A 30 1.06 10.52 -6.67
N TRP A 31 -0.04 10.97 -7.30
CA TRP A 31 -1.02 10.07 -7.92
C TRP A 31 -0.41 9.07 -8.90
N HIS A 32 0.42 9.55 -9.83
CA HIS A 32 0.93 8.70 -10.89
C HIS A 32 1.84 7.59 -10.36
N GLU A 33 2.71 7.92 -9.39
CA GLU A 33 3.60 6.95 -8.74
C GLU A 33 2.81 5.98 -7.86
N TYR A 34 1.90 6.50 -7.03
CA TYR A 34 1.04 5.69 -6.17
C TYR A 34 0.20 4.68 -6.96
N MET A 35 -0.46 5.13 -8.04
CA MET A 35 -1.25 4.27 -8.92
C MET A 35 -0.41 3.12 -9.48
N LYS A 36 0.80 3.42 -9.94
CA LYS A 36 1.72 2.42 -10.49
C LYS A 36 2.12 1.39 -9.44
N ILE A 37 2.58 1.85 -8.27
CA ILE A 37 3.00 0.98 -7.16
C ILE A 37 1.84 0.09 -6.70
N TYR A 38 0.66 0.68 -6.47
CA TYR A 38 -0.52 -0.05 -6.02
C TYR A 38 -0.87 -1.15 -7.01
N ASN A 39 -1.02 -0.81 -8.29
CA ASN A 39 -1.38 -1.80 -9.30
C ASN A 39 -0.32 -2.89 -9.42
N GLU A 40 0.97 -2.55 -9.42
CA GLU A 40 2.04 -3.54 -9.52
C GLU A 40 2.02 -4.53 -8.33
N CYS A 41 1.90 -4.04 -7.11
CA CYS A 41 1.84 -4.87 -5.89
C CYS A 41 0.64 -5.82 -5.93
N PHE A 42 -0.56 -5.29 -6.17
CA PHE A 42 -1.77 -6.10 -6.15
C PHE A 42 -1.88 -7.02 -7.37
N TYR A 43 -1.36 -6.63 -8.54
CA TYR A 43 -1.32 -7.49 -9.72
C TYR A 43 -0.47 -8.73 -9.46
N LYS A 44 0.75 -8.56 -8.91
CA LYS A 44 1.64 -9.67 -8.52
C LYS A 44 0.96 -10.60 -7.51
N MET A 45 0.30 -10.03 -6.50
CA MET A 45 -0.45 -10.79 -5.49
C MET A 45 -1.61 -11.59 -6.13
N ARG A 46 -2.45 -10.97 -6.95
CA ARG A 46 -3.58 -11.66 -7.63
C ARG A 46 -3.08 -12.82 -8.48
N LYS A 47 -2.01 -12.60 -9.26
CA LYS A 47 -1.38 -13.66 -10.05
C LYS A 47 -0.90 -14.83 -9.20
N ALA A 48 -0.28 -14.56 -8.05
CA ALA A 48 0.20 -15.61 -7.13
C ALA A 48 -0.95 -16.39 -6.46
N LEU A 49 -2.12 -15.77 -6.31
CA LEU A 49 -3.33 -16.37 -5.75
C LEU A 49 -4.26 -16.98 -6.82
N GLU A 50 -3.83 -17.03 -8.10
CA GLU A 50 -4.65 -17.48 -9.23
C GLU A 50 -5.98 -16.71 -9.38
N VAL A 51 -6.00 -15.46 -8.93
CA VAL A 51 -7.10 -14.50 -9.13
C VAL A 51 -6.81 -13.68 -10.38
N GLU A 52 -7.86 -13.30 -11.12
CA GLU A 52 -7.71 -12.48 -12.34
C GLU A 52 -6.88 -11.21 -12.09
N PRO A 53 -5.76 -11.02 -12.79
CA PRO A 53 -4.83 -9.95 -12.48
C PRO A 53 -5.26 -8.67 -13.21
N ILE A 54 -6.09 -7.88 -12.54
CA ILE A 54 -6.56 -6.58 -13.02
C ILE A 54 -5.75 -5.42 -12.43
N ASN A 55 -5.66 -4.31 -13.16
CA ASN A 55 -5.28 -3.02 -12.59
C ASN A 55 -6.52 -2.36 -12.02
N PHE A 56 -6.52 -2.07 -10.73
CA PHE A 56 -7.69 -1.51 -10.05
C PHE A 56 -7.79 -0.01 -10.32
N TYR A 57 -6.68 0.71 -10.18
CA TYR A 57 -6.62 2.14 -10.44
C TYR A 57 -6.20 2.42 -11.89
N TYR A 58 -6.92 3.31 -12.55
CA TYR A 58 -6.62 3.82 -13.89
C TYR A 58 -6.93 5.32 -14.02
N ASP A 59 -7.73 5.89 -13.11
CA ASP A 59 -8.05 7.32 -13.08
C ASP A 59 -8.10 7.88 -11.66
N TYR A 60 -7.72 9.15 -11.50
CA TYR A 60 -7.68 9.84 -10.20
C TYR A 60 -9.06 9.95 -9.53
N SER A 61 -10.16 9.92 -10.30
CA SER A 61 -11.51 9.91 -9.73
C SER A 61 -11.76 8.74 -8.79
N GLN A 62 -11.09 7.60 -8.99
CA GLN A 62 -11.29 6.39 -8.19
C GLN A 62 -10.74 6.46 -6.77
N ILE A 63 -9.89 7.46 -6.46
CA ILE A 63 -9.29 7.62 -5.12
C ILE A 63 -9.89 8.78 -4.32
N LYS A 64 -10.70 9.65 -4.96
CA LYS A 64 -11.14 10.94 -4.40
C LYS A 64 -11.69 10.84 -2.98
N ASP A 65 -12.54 9.86 -2.72
CA ASP A 65 -13.22 9.73 -1.43
C ASP A 65 -12.32 9.14 -0.32
N LYS A 66 -11.15 8.62 -0.68
CA LYS A 66 -10.19 7.98 0.25
C LYS A 66 -8.96 8.82 0.53
N ILE A 67 -8.70 9.88 -0.25
CA ILE A 67 -7.44 10.65 -0.19
C ILE A 67 -7.09 11.09 1.24
N ASN A 68 -8.09 11.51 2.01
CA ASN A 68 -7.87 12.03 3.36
C ASN A 68 -7.41 10.97 4.37
N ASP A 69 -7.60 9.68 4.04
CA ASP A 69 -7.23 8.55 4.88
C ASP A 69 -5.92 7.89 4.42
N ILE A 70 -5.28 8.42 3.36
CA ILE A 70 -4.05 7.86 2.80
C ILE A 70 -2.83 8.65 3.29
N PHE A 71 -1.87 7.92 3.84
CA PHE A 71 -0.57 8.41 4.24
C PHE A 71 0.53 7.69 3.48
N LEU A 72 1.50 8.45 2.97
CA LEU A 72 2.64 7.96 2.21
C LEU A 72 3.90 7.99 3.06
N PHE A 73 4.66 6.90 3.02
CA PHE A 73 6.02 6.84 3.54
C PHE A 73 6.99 7.17 2.41
N LEU A 74 7.75 8.25 2.59
CA LEU A 74 8.76 8.69 1.63
C LEU A 74 10.16 8.48 2.21
N GLN A 75 11.06 7.97 1.38
CA GLN A 75 12.49 7.92 1.66
C GLN A 75 13.22 8.57 0.50
N ASN A 76 13.97 9.64 0.76
CA ASN A 76 14.64 10.46 -0.27
C ASN A 76 13.69 10.94 -1.39
N GLY A 77 12.44 11.27 -1.04
CA GLY A 77 11.42 11.76 -1.99
C GLY A 77 10.72 10.67 -2.82
N VAL A 78 11.04 9.40 -2.61
CA VAL A 78 10.42 8.25 -3.31
C VAL A 78 9.42 7.56 -2.40
N ILE A 79 8.28 7.14 -2.95
CA ILE A 79 7.28 6.37 -2.19
C ILE A 79 7.83 4.96 -1.90
N ILE A 80 8.00 4.64 -0.62
CA ILE A 80 8.41 3.30 -0.18
C ILE A 80 7.27 2.51 0.46
N GLY A 81 6.15 3.17 0.73
CA GLY A 81 4.97 2.53 1.31
C GLY A 81 3.79 3.49 1.43
N ALA A 82 2.62 2.93 1.69
CA ALA A 82 1.41 3.68 1.96
C ALA A 82 0.53 2.94 2.97
N VAL A 83 -0.25 3.69 3.73
CA VAL A 83 -1.33 3.19 4.59
C VAL A 83 -2.60 3.93 4.19
N SER A 84 -3.70 3.19 4.02
CA SER A 84 -5.01 3.65 3.56
C SER A 84 -6.14 2.88 4.22
#